data_AF-A0A268RBH0-F1
#
_entry.id   AF-A0A268RBH0-F1
#
_cell.length_a   1.000
_cell.length_b   1.000
_cell.length_c   1.000
_cell.angle_alpha   90.00
_cell.angle_beta   90.00
_cell.angle_gamma   90.00
#
_symmetry.space_group_name_H-M   'P 1'
#
loop_
_entity.id
_entity.type
_entity.pdbx_description
1 polymer ?
#
loop_
_entity_poly.entity_id
_entity_poly.type
_entity_poly.pdbx_seq_one_letter_code
_entity_poly.pdbx_strand_id
1 'polypeptide(L)'
;RLDELQAAVLNVKFPHLDTWSEMRRKNADTYTSLLKEKVGDHVVTPVEKEGNYHVFHQYTLRVENRDELQKYLQEQGVSTMIYYPLPLHVQP
;
A
#
# COMPACT_ATOMS: atom_id res chain seq x y z
N ARG A 1 1.97 -3.00 -25.85
CA ARG A 1 1.81 -4.26 -26.60
C ARG A 1 1.95 -5.39 -25.58
N LEU A 2 0.95 -6.25 -25.45
CA LEU A 2 0.96 -7.40 -24.53
C LEU A 2 1.38 -8.64 -25.34
N ASP A 3 2.36 -9.41 -24.88
CA ASP A 3 2.73 -10.68 -25.52
C ASP A 3 1.80 -11.83 -25.08
N GLU A 4 1.75 -12.89 -25.89
CA GLU A 4 0.84 -14.01 -25.69
C GLU A 4 1.10 -14.79 -24.39
N LEU A 5 2.37 -14.86 -23.95
CA LEU A 5 2.72 -15.52 -22.69
C LEU A 5 2.18 -14.71 -21.50
N GLN A 6 2.35 -13.39 -21.51
CA GLN A 6 1.78 -12.52 -20.48
C GLN A 6 0.26 -12.52 -20.51
N ALA A 7 -0.36 -12.57 -21.70
CA ALA A 7 -1.82 -12.70 -21.81
C ALA A 7 -2.32 -14.02 -21.19
N ALA A 8 -1.62 -15.13 -21.41
CA ALA A 8 -1.95 -16.41 -20.79
C ALA A 8 -1.85 -16.34 -19.25
N VAL A 9 -0.78 -15.73 -18.71
CA VAL A 9 -0.62 -15.53 -17.26
C VAL A 9 -1.74 -14.66 -16.69
N LEU A 10 -2.10 -13.58 -17.39
CA LEU A 10 -3.17 -12.68 -16.97
C LEU A 10 -4.54 -13.37 -17.02
N ASN A 11 -4.81 -14.20 -18.03
CA ASN A 11 -6.07 -14.96 -18.13
C ASN A 11 -6.27 -15.90 -16.94
N VAL A 12 -5.20 -16.48 -16.39
CA VAL A 12 -5.28 -17.28 -15.16
C VAL A 12 -5.54 -16.41 -13.93
N LYS A 13 -4.92 -15.22 -13.84
CA LYS A 13 -5.07 -14.33 -12.68
C LYS A 13 -6.38 -13.55 -12.66
N PHE A 14 -6.92 -13.22 -13.83
CA PHE A 14 -8.03 -12.30 -13.99
C PHE A 14 -9.30 -12.71 -13.22
N PRO A 15 -9.72 -13.99 -13.22
CA PRO A 15 -10.87 -14.43 -12.43
C PRO A 15 -10.73 -14.24 -10.90
N HIS A 16 -9.50 -14.01 -10.40
CA HIS A 16 -9.24 -13.80 -8.98
C HIS A 16 -9.10 -12.32 -8.58
N LEU A 17 -9.12 -11.41 -9.56
CA LEU A 17 -8.78 -10.00 -9.35
C LEU A 17 -9.70 -9.33 -8.30
N ASP A 18 -11.00 -9.57 -8.40
CA ASP A 18 -12.00 -8.97 -7.50
C ASP A 18 -11.81 -9.50 -6.08
N THR A 19 -11.74 -10.82 -5.92
CA THR A 19 -11.48 -11.46 -4.62
C THR A 19 -10.18 -10.97 -3.98
N TRP A 20 -9.09 -10.87 -4.74
CA TRP A 20 -7.82 -10.37 -4.21
C TRP A 20 -7.88 -8.88 -3.86
N SER A 21 -8.67 -8.08 -4.59
CA SER A 21 -8.88 -6.67 -4.27
C SER A 21 -9.65 -6.53 -2.97
N GLU A 22 -10.73 -7.30 -2.77
CA GLU A 22 -11.49 -7.30 -1.53
C GLU A 22 -10.66 -7.77 -0.33
N MET A 23 -9.80 -8.79 -0.51
CA MET A 23 -8.86 -9.21 0.53
C MET A 23 -7.88 -8.09 0.91
N ARG A 24 -7.36 -7.33 -0.07
CA ARG A 24 -6.51 -6.16 0.21
C ARG A 24 -7.27 -5.07 0.97
N ARG A 25 -8.52 -4.81 0.60
CA ARG A 25 -9.38 -3.83 1.29
C ARG A 25 -9.63 -4.22 2.74
N LYS A 26 -9.98 -5.48 3.01
CA LYS A 26 -10.14 -5.99 4.39
C LYS A 26 -8.87 -5.80 5.23
N ASN A 27 -7.70 -6.06 4.66
CA ASN A 27 -6.44 -5.84 5.34
C ASN A 27 -6.18 -4.34 5.58
N ALA A 28 -6.49 -3.46 4.62
CA ALA A 28 -6.37 -2.02 4.77
C ALA A 28 -7.28 -1.46 5.86
N ASP A 29 -8.52 -1.96 5.97
CA ASP A 29 -9.46 -1.58 7.02
C ASP A 29 -8.96 -2.00 8.41
N THR A 30 -8.38 -3.21 8.49
CA THR A 30 -7.77 -3.75 9.71
C THR A 30 -6.58 -2.87 10.15
N TYR A 31 -5.67 -2.56 9.23
CA TYR A 31 -4.54 -1.67 9.52
C TYR A 31 -5.02 -0.27 9.92
N THR A 32 -6.00 0.29 9.21
CA THR A 32 -6.51 1.63 9.49
C THR A 32 -7.09 1.71 10.90
N SER A 33 -7.89 0.72 11.27
CA SER A 33 -8.54 0.66 12.59
C SER A 33 -7.51 0.53 13.71
N LEU A 34 -6.60 -0.44 13.60
CA LEU A 34 -5.60 -0.70 14.63
C LEU A 34 -4.57 0.43 14.76
N LEU A 35 -4.12 1.01 13.65
CA LEU A 35 -3.16 2.11 13.69
C LEU A 35 -3.78 3.38 14.28
N LYS A 36 -5.04 3.70 13.94
CA LYS A 36 -5.75 4.82 14.56
C LYS A 36 -5.93 4.61 16.06
N GLU A 37 -6.30 3.40 16.47
CA GLU A 37 -6.50 3.06 17.89
C GLU A 37 -5.19 3.14 18.70
N LYS A 38 -4.08 2.62 18.15
CA LYS A 38 -2.83 2.46 18.92
C LYS A 38 -1.88 3.63 18.82
N VAL A 39 -1.80 4.28 17.66
CA VAL A 39 -0.74 5.26 17.33
C VAL A 39 -1.26 6.40 16.44
N GLY A 40 -2.55 6.70 16.50
CA GLY A 40 -3.22 7.66 15.61
C GLY A 40 -2.62 9.08 15.62
N ASP A 41 -2.02 9.49 16.73
CA ASP A 41 -1.36 10.79 16.87
C ASP A 41 0.02 10.87 16.18
N HIS A 42 0.60 9.71 15.83
CA HIS A 42 1.93 9.61 15.23
C HIS A 42 1.91 9.18 13.76
N VAL A 43 0.78 8.67 13.27
CA VAL A 43 0.68 8.13 11.91
C VAL A 43 -0.57 8.64 11.19
N VAL A 44 -0.40 9.06 9.94
CA VAL A 44 -1.52 9.38 9.06
C VAL A 44 -1.74 8.21 8.10
N THR A 45 -2.90 7.58 8.23
CA THR A 45 -3.36 6.47 7.39
C THR A 45 -3.85 6.97 6.02
N PRO A 46 -3.79 6.13 4.97
CA PRO A 46 -4.38 6.48 3.69
C PRO A 46 -5.91 6.61 3.83
N VAL A 47 -6.51 7.52 3.07
CA VAL A 47 -7.95 7.77 3.11
C VAL A 47 -8.55 7.45 1.75
N GLU A 48 -9.55 6.57 1.74
CA GLU A 48 -10.46 6.42 0.62
C GLU A 48 -11.54 7.50 0.70
N LYS A 49 -11.63 8.33 -0.33
CA LYS A 49 -12.67 9.37 -0.42
C LYS A 49 -14.00 8.77 -0.86
N GLU A 50 -15.08 9.39 -0.43
CA GLU A 50 -16.43 9.03 -0.88
C GLU A 50 -16.52 9.02 -2.42
N GLY A 51 -17.20 8.01 -2.96
CA GLY A 51 -17.31 7.79 -4.41
C GLY A 51 -16.12 7.09 -5.06
N ASN A 52 -15.03 6.85 -4.33
CA ASN A 52 -13.89 6.08 -4.83
C ASN A 52 -13.97 4.61 -4.42
N TYR A 53 -13.30 3.77 -5.21
CA TYR A 53 -13.06 2.36 -4.91
C TYR A 53 -11.56 2.04 -5.06
N HIS A 54 -10.86 2.05 -3.93
CA HIS A 54 -9.42 1.92 -3.80
C HIS A 54 -9.03 0.44 -3.68
N VAL A 55 -8.15 -0.04 -4.56
CA VAL A 55 -7.71 -1.44 -4.57
C VAL A 55 -6.48 -1.71 -3.69
N PHE A 56 -5.93 -0.67 -3.05
CA PHE A 56 -4.78 -0.71 -2.15
C PHE A 56 -3.57 -1.48 -2.74
N HIS A 57 -3.15 -1.12 -3.96
CA HIS A 57 -1.89 -1.62 -4.51
C HIS A 57 -0.72 -1.38 -3.54
N GLN A 58 -0.75 -0.23 -2.86
CA GLN A 58 0.10 0.11 -1.72
C GLN A 58 -0.77 0.65 -0.59
N TYR A 59 -0.40 0.35 0.65
CA TYR A 59 -0.98 0.96 1.85
C TYR A 59 0.04 1.94 2.44
N THR A 60 -0.05 3.20 2.02
CA THR A 60 1.00 4.21 2.28
C THR A 60 0.67 5.04 3.51
N LEU A 61 1.56 5.00 4.50
CA LEU A 61 1.52 5.83 5.70
C LEU A 61 2.33 7.11 5.52
N ARG A 62 1.91 8.19 6.18
CA ARG A 62 2.76 9.36 6.43
C ARG A 62 3.08 9.43 7.93
N VAL A 63 4.35 9.68 8.23
CA VAL A 63 4.89 9.88 9.58
C VAL A 63 6.00 10.93 9.50
N GLU A 64 6.36 11.53 10.63
CA GLU A 64 7.41 12.56 10.67
C GLU A 64 8.81 11.95 10.49
N ASN A 65 9.18 10.97 11.32
CA ASN A 65 10.52 10.33 11.29
C ASN A 65 10.54 9.07 10.42
N ARG A 66 10.26 9.23 9.11
CA ARG A 66 10.07 8.12 8.16
C ARG A 66 11.22 7.12 8.10
N ASP A 67 12.44 7.60 8.01
CA ASP A 67 13.62 6.76 7.78
C ASP A 67 13.99 5.96 9.03
N GLU A 68 13.85 6.58 10.22
CA GLU A 68 14.03 5.91 11.50
C GLU A 68 13.00 4.79 11.69
N LEU A 69 11.73 5.07 11.36
CA LEU A 69 10.67 4.07 11.42
C LEU A 69 10.93 2.91 10.44
N GLN A 70 11.35 3.20 9.21
CA GLN A 70 11.67 2.16 8.24
C GLN A 70 12.81 1.26 8.75
N LYS A 71 13.87 1.85 9.29
CA LYS A 71 14.99 1.10 9.87
C LYS A 71 14.54 0.22 11.03
N TYR A 72 13.79 0.78 11.98
CA TYR A 72 13.25 0.03 13.12
C TYR A 72 12.36 -1.13 12.68
N LEU A 73 11.43 -0.89 11.75
CA LEU A 73 10.54 -1.94 11.23
C LEU A 73 11.35 -3.06 10.55
N GLN A 74 12.38 -2.71 9.77
CA GLN A 74 13.26 -3.69 9.14
C GLN A 74 14.02 -4.54 10.17
N GLU A 75 14.51 -3.93 11.26
CA GLU A 75 15.15 -4.64 12.38
C GLU A 75 14.17 -5.59 13.10
N GLN A 76 12.87 -5.26 13.10
CA GLN A 76 11.80 -6.12 13.62
C GLN A 76 11.26 -7.12 12.58
N GLY A 77 11.87 -7.23 11.40
CA GLY A 77 11.46 -8.17 10.35
C GLY A 77 10.26 -7.71 9.50
N VAL A 78 9.85 -6.45 9.62
CA VAL A 78 8.76 -5.84 8.85
C VAL A 78 9.34 -5.03 7.69
N SER A 79 9.24 -5.57 6.47
CA SER A 79 9.73 -4.90 5.27
C SER A 79 8.79 -3.76 4.84
N THR A 80 9.37 -2.64 4.43
CA THR A 80 8.64 -1.46 3.92
C THR A 80 9.33 -0.86 2.70
N MET A 81 8.62 -0.03 1.94
CA MET A 81 9.14 0.68 0.77
C MET A 81 8.73 2.16 0.77
N ILE A 82 9.55 3.00 0.14
CA ILE A 82 9.27 4.43 -0.05
C ILE A 82 8.86 4.66 -1.51
N TYR A 83 7.58 4.99 -1.74
CA TYR A 83 7.05 5.35 -3.05
C TYR A 83 6.52 6.80 -2.99
N TYR A 84 7.26 7.82 -3.42
CA TYR A 84 8.66 7.84 -3.86
C TYR A 84 9.47 8.77 -2.94
N PRO A 85 10.80 8.61 -2.81
CA PRO A 85 11.62 9.46 -1.94
C PRO A 85 11.77 10.89 -2.48
N LEU A 86 11.69 11.07 -3.80
CA LEU A 86 11.89 12.36 -4.47
C LEU A 86 10.75 12.63 -5.46
N PRO A 87 10.13 13.82 -5.45
CA PRO A 87 9.10 14.16 -6.42
C PRO A 87 9.70 14.39 -7.81
N LEU A 88 8.88 14.19 -8.84
CA LEU A 88 9.35 14.18 -10.24
C LEU A 88 10.07 15.48 -10.65
N HIS A 89 9.60 16.64 -10.19
CA HIS A 89 10.11 17.95 -10.63
C HIS A 89 11.48 18.35 -10.07
N VAL A 90 12.05 17.56 -9.16
CA VAL A 90 13.41 17.79 -8.59
C VAL A 90 14.36 16.63 -8.88
N GLN A 91 13.94 15.70 -9.74
CA GLN A 91 14.85 14.67 -10.27
C GLN A 91 15.97 15.34 -11.10
N PRO A 92 17.17 14.74 -11.16
CA PRO A 92 18.32 15.30 -11.89
C PRO A 92 18.10 15.54 -13.39
#